data_AF-A0A6A1WGV7-F1
#
_entry.id   AF-A0A6A1WGV7-F1
#
_cell.length_a   1.000
_cell.length_b   1.000
_cell.length_c   1.000
_cell.angle_alpha   90.00
_cell.angle_beta   90.00
_cell.angle_gamma   90.00
#
_symmetry.space_group_name_H-M   'P 1'
#
loop_
_entity.id
_entity.type
_entity.pdbx_description
1 polymer ?
#
loop_
_entity_poly.entity_id
_entity_poly.type
_entity_poly.pdbx_seq_one_letter_code
_entity_poly.pdbx_strand_id
1 'polypeptide(L)'
;MHAYFKKFLSKEAALLKPHPDTTEEQWKELCDLFTSEAFMKRSEQNKKNRSKLTVNHAAGSRSFQRTRACMERMDAFQRQCDLEGKTYTEIEVYSEILGKKSGYVRGLGRAVKPPPSSTLTTQSSDLQHQLAKARDEIEAMRAAREKDLQEFAKKQAEMEATLRDHREEQRVEQERIRLE
;
A
#
# COMPACT_ATOMS: atom_id res chain seq x y z
N MET A 1 -3.36 20.59 15.47
CA MET A 1 -3.22 22.05 15.58
C MET A 1 -4.46 22.76 16.12
N HIS A 2 -5.48 23.14 15.33
CA HIS A 2 -6.60 23.97 15.85
C HIS A 2 -7.41 23.32 16.99
N ALA A 3 -7.60 22.00 16.97
CA ALA A 3 -8.25 21.27 18.07
C ALA A 3 -7.45 21.33 19.38
N TYR A 4 -6.12 21.41 19.30
CA TYR A 4 -5.25 21.59 20.46
C TYR A 4 -5.32 23.04 20.98
N PHE A 5 -5.29 24.02 20.07
CA PHE A 5 -5.48 25.44 20.42
C PHE A 5 -6.77 25.69 21.21
N LYS A 6 -7.88 25.03 20.82
CA LYS A 6 -9.17 25.14 21.52
C LYS A 6 -9.19 24.61 22.96
N LYS A 7 -8.15 23.90 23.42
CA LYS A 7 -8.03 23.46 24.82
C LYS A 7 -7.72 24.62 25.76
N PHE A 8 -7.27 25.76 25.22
CA PHE A 8 -6.94 26.96 25.97
C PHE A 8 -8.06 27.99 25.84
N LEU A 9 -8.35 28.72 26.92
CA LEU A 9 -9.40 29.74 26.93
C LEU A 9 -8.98 31.03 26.22
N SER A 10 -7.68 31.34 26.18
CA SER A 10 -7.14 32.54 25.55
C SER A 10 -5.94 32.22 24.66
N LYS A 11 -5.69 33.13 23.72
CA LYS A 11 -4.50 33.10 22.87
C LYS A 11 -3.22 33.11 23.71
N GLU A 12 -3.16 33.97 24.72
CA GLU A 12 -2.02 34.10 25.63
C GLU A 12 -1.73 32.79 26.37
N ALA A 13 -2.78 32.11 26.87
CA ALA A 13 -2.64 30.81 27.50
C ALA A 13 -2.17 29.72 26.52
N ALA A 14 -2.58 29.80 25.24
CA ALA A 14 -2.11 28.90 24.21
C ALA A 14 -0.64 29.14 23.82
N LEU A 15 -0.19 30.40 23.80
CA LEU A 15 1.18 30.75 23.45
C LEU A 15 2.21 30.24 24.47
N LEU A 16 1.83 30.12 25.74
CA LEU A 16 2.68 29.54 26.80
C LEU A 16 2.86 28.03 26.67
N LYS A 17 2.04 27.35 25.87
CA LYS A 17 2.05 25.90 25.69
C LYS A 17 2.05 25.53 24.21
N PRO A 18 3.21 25.69 23.53
CA PRO A 18 3.36 25.29 22.13
C PRO A 18 3.00 23.83 21.89
N HIS A 19 2.45 23.53 20.71
CA HIS A 19 2.16 22.16 20.31
C HIS A 19 3.47 21.39 20.09
N PRO A 20 3.59 20.12 20.53
CA PRO A 20 4.85 19.36 20.49
C PRO A 20 5.45 19.23 19.08
N ASP A 21 4.60 19.17 18.06
CA ASP A 21 5.02 19.03 16.65
C ASP A 21 5.29 20.36 15.92
N THR A 22 5.38 21.50 16.63
CA THR A 22 5.64 22.83 16.03
C THR A 22 6.71 23.58 16.77
N THR A 23 7.48 24.41 16.06
CA THR A 23 8.35 25.40 16.71
C THR A 23 7.53 26.50 17.37
N GLU A 24 8.12 27.22 18.32
CA GLU A 24 7.45 28.33 19.00
C GLU A 24 6.98 29.43 18.04
N GLU A 25 7.78 29.73 17.02
CA GLU A 25 7.47 30.72 15.98
C GLU A 25 6.28 30.28 15.12
N GLN A 26 6.30 29.04 14.63
CA GLN A 26 5.19 28.46 13.88
C GLN A 26 3.92 28.40 14.72
N TRP A 27 4.05 28.09 16.01
CA TRP A 27 2.91 28.06 16.93
C TRP A 27 2.30 29.45 17.14
N LYS A 28 3.13 30.49 17.26
CA LYS A 28 2.68 31.90 17.33
C LYS A 28 1.87 32.27 16.11
N GLU A 29 2.40 32.01 14.91
CA GLU A 29 1.69 32.29 13.64
C GLU A 29 0.35 31.53 13.54
N LEU A 30 0.30 30.28 14.00
CA LEU A 30 -0.93 29.49 14.03
C LEU A 30 -1.94 30.06 15.03
N CYS A 31 -1.50 30.52 16.20
CA CYS A 31 -2.36 31.19 17.18
C CYS A 31 -2.92 32.51 16.63
N ASP A 32 -2.11 33.28 15.91
CA ASP A 32 -2.55 34.50 15.20
C ASP A 32 -3.59 34.15 14.13
N LEU A 33 -3.33 33.12 13.32
CA LEU A 33 -4.26 32.64 12.31
C LEU A 33 -5.60 32.21 12.92
N PHE A 34 -5.60 31.43 14.00
CA PHE A 34 -6.82 30.94 14.64
C PHE A 34 -7.64 32.03 15.32
N THR A 35 -7.00 33.13 15.72
CA THR A 35 -7.68 34.29 16.30
C THR A 35 -8.06 35.35 15.26
N SER A 36 -7.56 35.24 14.03
CA SER A 36 -7.89 36.17 12.96
C SER A 36 -9.39 36.15 12.63
N GLU A 37 -9.95 37.34 12.39
CA GLU A 37 -11.37 37.50 12.06
C GLU A 37 -11.75 36.72 10.79
N ALA A 38 -10.87 36.71 9.78
CA ALA A 38 -11.07 36.00 8.53
C ALA A 38 -11.20 34.48 8.73
N PHE A 39 -10.35 33.91 9.59
CA PHE A 39 -10.42 32.48 9.93
C PHE A 39 -11.69 32.16 10.72
N MET A 40 -12.03 32.98 11.72
CA MET A 40 -13.24 32.79 12.54
C MET A 40 -14.51 32.84 11.70
N LYS A 41 -14.65 33.86 10.83
CA LYS A 41 -15.76 33.96 9.86
C LYS A 41 -15.87 32.71 8.98
N ARG A 42 -14.74 32.23 8.44
CA ARG A 42 -14.71 31.04 7.59
C ARG A 42 -15.05 29.76 8.37
N SER A 43 -14.55 29.62 9.59
CA SER A 43 -14.81 28.46 10.45
C SER A 43 -16.29 28.34 10.81
N GLU A 44 -16.90 29.45 11.25
CA GLU A 44 -18.33 29.52 11.57
C GLU A 44 -19.21 29.25 10.34
N GLN A 45 -18.87 29.83 9.19
CA GLN A 45 -19.57 29.55 7.94
C GLN A 45 -19.47 28.06 7.55
N ASN A 46 -18.28 27.46 7.65
CA ASN A 46 -18.08 26.05 7.34
C ASN A 46 -18.85 25.12 8.29
N LYS A 47 -18.95 25.47 9.57
CA LYS A 47 -19.74 24.73 10.56
C LYS A 47 -21.23 24.75 10.19
N LYS A 48 -21.78 25.92 9.83
CA LYS A 48 -23.17 26.07 9.34
C LYS A 48 -23.40 25.34 8.02
N ASN A 49 -22.44 25.34 7.11
CA ASN A 49 -22.55 24.61 5.85
C ASN A 49 -22.57 23.10 6.09
N ARG A 50 -21.73 22.61 7.02
CA ARG A 50 -21.68 21.19 7.39
C ARG A 50 -22.96 20.70 8.06
N SER A 51 -23.63 21.54 8.86
CA SER A 51 -24.92 21.18 9.47
C SER A 51 -26.08 21.12 8.45
N LYS A 52 -25.95 21.78 7.30
CA LYS A 52 -26.92 21.72 6.19
C LYS A 52 -26.67 20.55 5.24
N LEU A 53 -25.57 19.81 5.43
CA LEU A 53 -25.22 18.69 4.57
C LEU A 53 -26.07 17.46 4.93
N THR A 54 -27.10 17.19 4.13
CA THR A 54 -28.02 16.05 4.34
C THR A 54 -27.49 14.73 3.78
N VAL A 55 -26.63 14.80 2.76
CA VAL A 55 -26.07 13.62 2.08
C VAL A 55 -24.55 13.71 2.04
N ASN A 56 -23.88 12.68 2.57
CA ASN A 56 -22.43 12.53 2.48
C ASN A 56 -22.09 12.08 1.05
N HIS A 57 -21.62 13.02 0.20
CA HIS A 57 -21.12 12.69 -1.14
C HIS A 57 -19.60 12.58 -1.12
N ALA A 58 -19.05 11.54 -1.75
CA ALA A 58 -17.60 11.33 -1.86
C ALA A 58 -16.93 12.26 -2.89
N ALA A 59 -17.69 13.12 -3.58
CA ALA A 59 -17.17 14.02 -4.62
C ALA A 59 -16.48 15.29 -4.06
N GLY A 60 -16.25 15.38 -2.75
CA GLY A 60 -15.50 16.45 -2.11
C GLY A 60 -16.18 17.81 -2.22
N SER A 61 -15.52 18.81 -2.81
CA SER A 61 -16.07 20.16 -3.00
C SER A 61 -16.98 20.31 -4.23
N ARG A 62 -17.24 19.21 -4.96
CA ARG A 62 -18.08 19.25 -6.15
C ARG A 62 -19.55 19.19 -5.75
N SER A 63 -20.32 20.19 -6.19
CA SER A 63 -21.79 20.12 -6.10
C SER A 63 -22.31 18.91 -6.88
N PHE A 64 -23.49 18.41 -6.48
CA PHE A 64 -24.17 17.31 -7.17
C PHE A 64 -24.34 17.58 -8.68
N GLN A 65 -24.74 18.80 -9.05
CA GLN A 65 -24.87 19.24 -10.44
C GLN A 65 -23.53 19.15 -11.20
N ARG A 66 -22.42 19.57 -10.57
CA ARG A 66 -21.09 19.51 -11.19
C ARG A 66 -20.57 18.08 -11.34
N THR A 67 -21.02 17.15 -10.50
CA THR A 67 -20.73 15.72 -10.64
C THR A 67 -21.53 15.12 -11.77
N ARG A 68 -22.84 15.40 -11.82
CA ARG A 68 -23.73 14.96 -12.90
C ARG A 68 -23.26 15.42 -14.28
N ALA A 69 -23.01 16.72 -14.44
CA ALA A 69 -22.50 17.30 -15.70
C ALA A 69 -21.13 16.75 -16.12
N CYS A 70 -20.40 16.14 -15.20
CA CYS A 70 -19.15 15.47 -15.52
C CYS A 70 -19.36 14.06 -16.04
N MET A 71 -20.25 13.30 -15.40
CA MET A 71 -20.65 11.98 -15.89
C MET A 71 -21.27 12.08 -17.29
N GLU A 72 -22.13 13.07 -17.51
CA GLU A 72 -22.74 13.31 -18.84
C GLU A 72 -21.67 13.61 -19.92
N ARG A 73 -20.62 14.37 -19.58
CA ARG A 73 -19.50 14.61 -20.50
C ARG A 73 -18.67 13.36 -20.77
N MET A 74 -18.52 12.48 -19.78
CA MET A 74 -17.84 11.19 -19.94
C MET A 74 -18.62 10.27 -20.86
N ASP A 75 -19.92 10.17 -20.64
CA ASP A 75 -20.81 9.35 -21.47
C ASP A 75 -20.87 9.88 -22.92
N ALA A 76 -20.78 11.19 -23.12
CA ALA A 76 -20.72 11.79 -24.44
C ALA A 76 -19.38 11.50 -25.16
N PHE A 77 -18.26 11.64 -24.44
CA PHE A 77 -16.94 11.33 -24.98
C PHE A 77 -16.81 9.85 -25.35
N GLN A 78 -17.30 8.95 -24.50
CA GLN A 78 -17.30 7.51 -24.79
C GLN A 78 -18.06 7.20 -26.07
N ARG A 79 -19.27 7.77 -26.25
CA ARG A 79 -20.05 7.60 -27.49
C ARG A 79 -19.31 8.11 -28.72
N GLN A 80 -18.58 9.22 -28.60
CA GLN A 80 -17.78 9.72 -29.70
C GLN A 80 -16.64 8.76 -30.06
N CYS A 81 -15.97 8.19 -29.07
CA CYS A 81 -14.91 7.21 -29.27
C CYS A 81 -15.41 5.94 -29.95
N ASP A 82 -16.59 5.47 -29.56
CA ASP A 82 -17.26 4.30 -30.16
C ASP A 82 -17.57 4.53 -31.65
N LEU A 83 -17.96 5.76 -32.04
CA LEU A 83 -18.17 6.14 -33.44
C LEU A 83 -16.87 6.23 -34.24
N GLU A 84 -15.79 6.70 -33.62
CA GLU A 84 -14.46 6.82 -34.23
C GLU A 84 -13.69 5.49 -34.28
N GLY A 85 -14.22 4.42 -33.68
CA GLY A 85 -13.57 3.11 -33.60
C GLY A 85 -12.29 3.12 -32.74
N LYS A 86 -12.12 4.12 -31.87
CA LYS A 86 -10.95 4.27 -31.01
C LYS A 86 -11.26 3.70 -29.63
N THR A 87 -10.40 2.80 -29.16
CA THR A 87 -10.47 2.33 -27.79
C THR A 87 -9.67 3.27 -26.90
N TYR A 88 -10.32 3.80 -25.86
CA TYR A 88 -9.67 4.59 -24.82
C TYR A 88 -9.79 3.85 -23.49
N THR A 89 -8.75 3.94 -22.68
CA THR A 89 -8.82 3.52 -21.29
C THR A 89 -9.63 4.54 -20.48
N GLU A 90 -10.30 4.07 -19.42
CA GLU A 90 -11.10 4.97 -18.55
C GLU A 90 -10.23 6.13 -18.01
N ILE A 91 -8.95 5.87 -17.70
CA ILE A 91 -7.97 6.87 -17.24
C ILE A 91 -7.74 7.97 -18.28
N GLU A 92 -7.66 7.63 -19.56
CA GLU A 92 -7.48 8.60 -20.63
C GLU A 92 -8.72 9.49 -20.77
N VAL A 93 -9.92 8.89 -20.74
CA VAL A 93 -11.21 9.60 -20.72
C VAL A 93 -11.28 10.56 -19.53
N TYR A 94 -10.92 10.10 -18.33
CA TYR A 94 -10.89 10.94 -17.13
C TYR A 94 -9.90 12.10 -17.26
N SER A 95 -8.70 11.82 -17.76
CA SER A 95 -7.63 12.82 -17.88
C SER A 95 -8.00 13.91 -18.87
N GLU A 96 -8.70 13.57 -19.95
CA GLU A 96 -9.18 14.51 -20.96
C GLU A 96 -10.30 15.42 -20.39
N ILE A 97 -11.26 14.84 -19.65
CA ILE A 97 -12.47 15.56 -19.21
C ILE A 97 -12.26 16.35 -17.91
N LEU A 98 -11.51 15.78 -16.97
CA LEU A 98 -11.22 16.37 -15.67
C LEU A 98 -9.90 17.14 -15.66
N GLY A 99 -9.01 16.87 -16.61
CA GLY A 99 -7.62 17.32 -16.59
C GLY A 99 -6.74 16.41 -15.73
N LYS A 100 -5.42 16.55 -15.91
CA LYS A 100 -4.41 15.78 -15.16
C LYS A 100 -4.18 16.43 -13.79
N LYS A 101 -4.80 15.89 -12.72
CA LYS A 101 -4.54 16.28 -11.32
C LYS A 101 -4.59 15.07 -10.39
N SER A 102 -3.69 15.02 -9.41
CA SER A 102 -3.69 13.94 -8.42
C SER A 102 -5.00 13.94 -7.62
N GLY A 103 -5.59 12.75 -7.46
CA GLY A 103 -6.83 12.55 -6.70
C GLY A 103 -8.14 12.66 -7.50
N TYR A 104 -8.14 13.12 -8.76
CA TYR A 104 -9.37 13.17 -9.57
C TYR A 104 -9.94 11.78 -9.93
N VAL A 105 -9.07 10.78 -10.01
CA VAL A 105 -9.45 9.37 -10.27
C VAL A 105 -9.80 8.63 -8.96
N ARG A 106 -9.47 9.18 -7.79
CA ARG A 106 -9.76 8.52 -6.50
C ARG A 106 -11.26 8.61 -6.18
N GLY A 107 -11.87 7.47 -5.86
CA GLY A 107 -13.25 7.40 -5.35
C GLY A 107 -14.33 7.07 -6.38
N LEU A 108 -13.97 6.70 -7.61
CA LEU A 108 -14.92 6.41 -8.70
C LEU A 108 -15.28 4.92 -8.86
N GLY A 109 -14.94 4.08 -7.88
CA GLY A 109 -15.57 2.76 -7.72
C GLY A 109 -15.14 1.64 -8.67
N ARG A 110 -14.30 1.91 -9.69
CA ARG A 110 -13.64 0.86 -10.48
C ARG A 110 -12.12 0.97 -10.37
N ALA A 111 -11.51 -0.12 -9.90
CA ALA A 111 -10.14 -0.17 -9.43
C ALA A 111 -9.13 -0.14 -10.60
N VAL A 112 -8.78 1.03 -11.10
CA VAL A 112 -7.58 1.19 -11.92
C VAL A 112 -6.57 2.03 -11.14
N LYS A 113 -5.49 1.37 -10.70
CA LYS A 113 -4.36 2.06 -10.06
C LYS A 113 -3.74 3.00 -11.11
N PRO A 114 -3.63 4.31 -10.85
CA PRO A 114 -2.93 5.20 -11.78
C PRO A 114 -1.47 4.76 -11.90
N PRO A 115 -0.81 5.00 -13.05
CA PRO A 115 0.61 4.74 -13.19
C PRO A 115 1.40 5.52 -12.13
N PRO A 116 2.49 4.94 -11.58
CA PRO A 116 3.27 5.59 -10.54
C PRO A 116 3.82 6.93 -11.07
N SER A 117 3.66 7.98 -10.27
CA SER A 117 4.22 9.31 -10.56
C SER A 117 5.75 9.25 -10.54
N SER A 118 6.45 10.03 -11.39
CA SER A 118 7.90 9.91 -11.60
C SER A 118 8.76 10.06 -10.33
N THR A 119 8.23 10.68 -9.28
CA THR A 119 8.86 10.83 -7.95
C THR A 119 8.95 9.52 -7.16
N LEU A 120 8.26 8.44 -7.56
CA LEU A 120 8.32 7.11 -6.90
C LEU A 120 9.52 6.25 -7.32
N THR A 121 10.35 6.72 -8.25
CA THR A 121 11.44 5.91 -8.83
C THR A 121 12.58 5.62 -7.86
N THR A 122 12.87 6.50 -6.89
CA THR A 122 13.96 6.31 -5.93
C THR A 122 13.63 5.34 -4.80
N GLN A 123 12.37 5.24 -4.34
CA GLN A 123 11.97 4.24 -3.33
C GLN A 123 11.84 2.82 -3.93
N SER A 124 11.74 2.71 -5.25
CA SER A 124 11.59 1.44 -5.95
C SER A 124 12.88 0.63 -5.97
N SER A 125 14.04 1.27 -6.08
CA SER A 125 15.34 0.57 -6.17
C SER A 125 15.71 -0.12 -4.86
N ASP A 126 15.49 0.53 -3.72
CA ASP A 126 15.83 -0.03 -2.41
C ASP A 126 14.94 -1.25 -2.09
N LEU A 127 13.64 -1.16 -2.38
CA LEU A 127 12.73 -2.28 -2.24
C LEU A 127 13.07 -3.43 -3.20
N GLN A 128 13.48 -3.13 -4.43
CA GLN A 128 13.92 -4.14 -5.39
C GLN A 128 15.20 -4.85 -4.91
N HIS A 129 16.16 -4.11 -4.37
CA HIS A 129 17.38 -4.68 -3.81
C HIS A 129 17.08 -5.55 -2.57
N GLN A 130 16.17 -5.12 -1.70
CA GLN A 130 15.74 -5.92 -0.55
C GLN A 130 15.06 -7.22 -0.98
N LEU A 131 14.21 -7.18 -2.02
CA LEU A 131 13.57 -8.37 -2.56
C LEU A 131 14.55 -9.33 -3.23
N ALA A 132 15.56 -8.81 -3.92
CA ALA A 132 16.62 -9.63 -4.51
C ALA A 132 17.41 -10.36 -3.40
N LYS A 133 17.86 -9.62 -2.38
CA LYS A 133 18.59 -10.18 -1.24
C LYS A 133 17.78 -11.26 -0.50
N ALA A 134 16.49 -11.01 -0.27
CA ALA A 134 15.62 -11.98 0.40
C ALA A 134 15.41 -13.26 -0.43
N ARG A 135 15.43 -13.15 -1.77
CA ARG A 135 15.35 -14.33 -2.65
C ARG A 135 16.61 -15.18 -2.57
N ASP A 136 17.77 -14.54 -2.62
CA ASP A 136 19.07 -15.23 -2.53
C ASP A 136 19.22 -15.94 -1.17
N GLU A 137 18.78 -15.31 -0.07
CA GLU A 137 18.77 -15.93 1.27
C GLU A 137 17.84 -17.16 1.34
N ILE A 138 16.65 -17.09 0.73
CA ILE A 138 15.72 -18.23 0.67
C ILE A 138 16.32 -19.38 -0.14
N GLU A 139 16.97 -19.08 -1.26
CA GLU A 139 17.59 -20.10 -2.11
C GLU A 139 18.75 -20.78 -1.39
N ALA A 140 19.59 -20.02 -0.69
CA ALA A 140 20.67 -20.57 0.13
C ALA A 140 20.15 -21.50 1.24
N MET A 141 19.08 -21.11 1.94
CA MET A 141 18.46 -21.95 2.97
C MET A 141 17.87 -23.24 2.40
N ARG A 142 17.25 -23.17 1.21
CA ARG A 142 16.70 -24.35 0.53
C ARG A 142 17.80 -25.31 0.12
N ALA A 143 18.89 -24.81 -0.45
CA ALA A 143 20.04 -25.63 -0.84
C ALA A 143 20.72 -26.29 0.37
N ALA A 144 20.84 -25.58 1.50
CA ALA A 144 21.37 -26.16 2.73
C ALA A 144 20.47 -27.29 3.24
N ARG A 145 19.16 -27.05 3.34
CA ARG A 145 18.19 -28.06 3.79
C ARG A 145 18.15 -29.29 2.88
N GLU A 146 18.32 -29.11 1.57
CA GLU A 146 18.35 -30.21 0.62
C GLU A 146 19.59 -31.09 0.80
N LYS A 147 20.76 -30.50 1.07
CA LYS A 147 21.98 -31.25 1.39
C LYS A 147 21.82 -32.08 2.66
N ASP A 148 21.24 -31.49 3.72
CA ASP A 148 21.02 -32.21 4.97
C ASP A 148 20.09 -33.43 4.76
N LEU A 149 19.06 -33.28 3.94
CA LEU A 149 18.17 -34.39 3.58
C LEU A 149 18.87 -35.47 2.77
N GLN A 150 19.72 -35.09 1.81
CA GLN A 150 20.53 -36.04 1.04
C GLN A 150 21.52 -36.80 1.93
N GLU A 151 22.15 -36.11 2.88
CA GLU A 151 23.09 -36.73 3.82
C GLU A 151 22.38 -37.72 4.74
N PHE A 152 21.18 -37.36 5.22
CA PHE A 152 20.35 -38.26 6.01
C PHE A 152 19.91 -39.50 5.21
N ALA A 153 19.47 -39.31 3.96
CA ALA A 153 19.11 -40.41 3.07
C ALA A 153 20.30 -41.34 2.78
N LYS A 154 21.50 -40.78 2.59
CA LYS A 154 22.72 -41.56 2.39
C LYS A 154 23.06 -42.39 3.63
N LYS A 155 22.98 -41.80 4.83
CA LYS A 155 23.20 -42.51 6.10
C LYS A 155 22.19 -43.65 6.31
N GLN A 156 20.93 -43.44 5.93
CA GLN A 156 19.93 -44.52 5.95
C GLN A 156 20.30 -45.65 4.98
N ALA A 157 20.69 -45.33 3.74
CA ALA A 157 21.07 -46.34 2.74
C ALA A 157 22.31 -47.14 3.15
N GLU A 158 23.33 -46.48 3.73
CA GLU A 158 24.53 -47.13 4.26
C GLU A 158 24.17 -48.09 5.41
N MET A 159 23.33 -47.65 6.35
CA MET A 159 22.85 -48.50 7.45
C MET A 159 22.08 -49.72 6.93
N GLU A 160 21.19 -49.55 5.96
CA GLU A 160 20.46 -50.66 5.34
C GLU A 160 21.35 -51.63 4.56
N ALA A 161 22.42 -51.14 3.93
CA ALA A 161 23.41 -51.99 3.26
C ALA A 161 24.16 -52.86 4.28
N THR A 162 24.67 -52.28 5.37
CA THR A 162 25.37 -53.07 6.41
C THR A 162 24.49 -54.15 7.04
N LEU A 163 23.20 -53.87 7.24
CA LEU A 163 22.24 -54.86 7.73
C LEU A 163 21.96 -55.97 6.71
N ARG A 164 21.99 -55.66 5.41
CA ARG A 164 21.87 -56.67 4.35
C ARG A 164 23.10 -57.56 4.27
N ASP A 165 24.29 -56.97 4.27
CA ASP A 165 25.56 -57.71 4.23
C ASP A 165 25.65 -58.66 5.43
N HIS A 166 25.35 -58.19 6.64
CA HIS A 166 25.35 -59.04 7.82
C HIS A 166 24.34 -60.21 7.75
N ARG A 167 23.15 -59.98 7.14
CA ARG A 167 22.16 -61.04 6.92
C ARG A 167 22.62 -62.06 5.87
N GLU A 168 23.31 -61.61 4.82
CA GLU A 168 23.87 -62.50 3.80
C GLU A 168 25.02 -63.34 4.38
N GLU A 169 25.92 -62.74 5.17
CA GLU A 169 26.98 -63.44 5.88
C GLU A 169 26.42 -64.55 6.79
N GLN A 170 25.40 -64.24 7.59
CA GLN A 170 24.73 -65.24 8.43
C GLN A 170 24.11 -66.37 7.60
N ARG A 171 23.54 -66.06 6.43
CA ARG A 171 22.95 -67.07 5.55
C ARG A 171 24.02 -67.98 4.94
N VAL A 172 25.13 -67.42 4.46
CA VAL A 172 26.25 -68.18 3.90
C VAL A 172 26.89 -69.07 4.96
N GLU A 173 27.08 -68.58 6.18
CA GLU A 173 27.60 -69.37 7.30
C GLU A 173 26.68 -70.55 7.64
N GLN A 174 25.36 -70.33 7.67
CA GLN A 174 24.38 -71.41 7.87
C GLN A 174 24.39 -72.44 6.74
N GLU A 175 24.52 -72.02 5.49
CA GLU A 175 24.65 -72.93 4.35
C GLU A 175 25.98 -73.71 4.40
N ARG A 176 27.09 -73.11 4.83
CA ARG A 176 28.39 -73.80 5.02
C ARG A 176 28.29 -74.90 6.07
N ILE A 177 27.71 -74.60 7.23
CA ILE A 177 27.50 -75.59 8.32
C ILE A 177 26.60 -76.76 7.88
N ARG A 178 25.70 -76.54 6.93
CA ARG A 178 24.77 -77.57 6.45
C ARG A 178 25.38 -78.52 5.42
N LEU A 179 26.54 -78.17 4.86
CA LEU A 179 27.24 -78.92 3.80
C LEU A 179 28.50 -79.67 4.30
N GLU A 180 28.95 -79.40 5.53
CA GLU A 180 29.96 -80.19 6.27
C GLU A 180 29.32 -81.35 7.05
#